data_AF-A0A556B0D3-F1
#
_entry.id   AF-A0A556B0D3-F1
#
_cell.length_a   1.000
_cell.length_b   1.000
_cell.length_c   1.000
_cell.angle_alpha   90.00
_cell.angle_beta   90.00
_cell.angle_gamma   90.00
#
_symmetry.space_group_name_H-M   'P 1'
#
loop_
_entity.id
_entity.type
_entity.pdbx_description
1 polymer ?
#
loop_
_entity_poly.entity_id
_entity_poly.type
_entity_poly.pdbx_seq_one_letter_code
_entity_poly.pdbx_strand_id
1 'polypeptide(L)'
;MSEPAIHGYHAHVYYDADTLERARAICETAQREFGVQMGRMHERPVGPHPDWSCQLAFDQETFGRVVPWLAVHRQGLVVFLHPLTGDDLADHRDHAIWMGAVRPLNLAALMV
;
A
#
# COMPACT_ATOMS: atom_id res chain seq x y z
N MET A 1 9.46 5.70 26.29
CA MET A 1 10.03 5.20 25.01
C MET A 1 9.81 6.30 23.99
N SER A 2 10.79 6.60 23.14
CA SER A 2 10.60 7.59 22.07
C SER A 2 9.58 7.06 21.06
N GLU A 3 8.73 7.93 20.54
CA GLU A 3 7.81 7.59 19.45
C GLU A 3 8.61 7.18 18.20
N PRO A 4 8.19 6.15 17.45
CA PRO A 4 8.89 5.74 16.23
C PRO A 4 8.85 6.87 15.21
N ALA A 5 10.01 7.20 14.62
CA ALA A 5 10.04 8.15 13.52
C ALA A 5 9.47 7.48 12.26
N ILE A 6 8.46 8.10 11.65
CA ILE A 6 7.95 7.66 10.35
C ILE A 6 8.80 8.33 9.26
N HIS A 7 9.29 7.56 8.29
CA HIS A 7 10.12 8.07 7.19
C HIS A 7 9.35 8.20 5.88
N GLY A 8 8.21 7.53 5.77
CA GLY A 8 7.34 7.51 4.60
C GLY A 8 6.26 6.46 4.76
N TYR A 9 5.58 6.17 3.67
CA TYR A 9 4.49 5.21 3.63
C TYR A 9 4.52 4.41 2.33
N HIS A 10 4.04 3.17 2.42
CA HIS A 10 3.68 2.38 1.25
C HIS A 10 2.19 2.09 1.26
N ALA A 11 1.52 2.37 0.14
CA ALA A 11 0.18 1.87 -0.15
C ALA A 11 0.28 0.73 -1.17
N HIS A 12 -0.34 -0.41 -0.89
CA HIS A 12 -0.50 -1.52 -1.80
C HIS A 12 -1.95 -1.58 -2.25
N VAL A 13 -2.18 -1.30 -3.53
CA VAL A 13 -3.49 -1.48 -4.16
C VAL A 13 -3.62 -2.95 -4.52
N TYR A 14 -4.57 -3.65 -3.91
CA TYR A 14 -4.83 -5.06 -4.16
C TYR A 14 -5.89 -5.28 -5.22
N TYR A 15 -5.63 -6.25 -6.08
CA TYR A 15 -6.46 -6.60 -7.23
C TYR A 15 -6.31 -8.08 -7.58
N ASP A 16 -6.94 -8.46 -8.68
CA ASP A 16 -6.90 -9.78 -9.32
C ASP A 16 -7.01 -9.60 -10.85
N ALA A 17 -7.16 -10.69 -11.58
CA ALA A 17 -7.29 -10.67 -13.03
C ALA A 17 -8.47 -9.81 -13.52
N ASP A 18 -9.61 -9.85 -12.80
CA ASP A 18 -10.83 -9.13 -13.19
C ASP A 18 -10.74 -7.62 -12.94
N THR A 19 -9.81 -7.21 -12.07
CA THR A 19 -9.67 -5.81 -11.62
C THR A 19 -8.33 -5.16 -11.99
N LEU A 20 -7.48 -5.85 -12.75
CA LEU A 20 -6.14 -5.38 -13.14
C LEU A 20 -6.13 -3.98 -13.77
N GLU A 21 -6.93 -3.75 -14.81
CA GLU A 21 -6.93 -2.46 -15.53
C GLU A 21 -7.42 -1.32 -14.65
N ARG A 22 -8.35 -1.59 -13.74
CA ARG A 22 -8.81 -0.62 -12.75
C ARG A 22 -7.70 -0.25 -11.78
N ALA A 23 -6.98 -1.25 -11.26
CA ALA A 23 -5.86 -1.02 -10.35
C ALA A 23 -4.74 -0.24 -11.05
N ARG A 24 -4.41 -0.61 -12.30
CA ARG A 24 -3.42 0.11 -13.11
C ARG A 24 -3.78 1.59 -13.27
N ALA A 25 -5.02 1.89 -13.66
CA ALA A 25 -5.48 3.26 -13.84
C ALA A 25 -5.39 4.10 -12.55
N ILE A 26 -5.70 3.50 -11.39
CA ILE A 26 -5.56 4.16 -10.08
C ILE A 26 -4.10 4.43 -9.75
N CYS A 27 -3.22 3.44 -9.91
CA CYS A 27 -1.78 3.58 -9.62
C CYS A 27 -1.10 4.61 -10.53
N GLU A 28 -1.35 4.57 -11.84
CA GLU A 28 -0.81 5.53 -12.80
C GLU A 28 -1.33 6.95 -12.54
N THR A 29 -2.60 7.08 -12.14
CA THR A 29 -3.15 8.38 -11.74
C THR A 29 -2.50 8.89 -10.47
N ALA A 30 -2.34 8.05 -9.45
CA ALA A 30 -1.66 8.45 -8.22
C ALA A 30 -0.22 8.92 -8.50
N GLN A 31 0.51 8.19 -9.34
CA GLN A 31 1.86 8.57 -9.77
C GLN A 31 1.87 9.94 -10.46
N ARG A 32 0.97 10.17 -11.42
CA ARG A 32 0.90 11.42 -12.18
C ARG A 32 0.50 12.62 -11.33
N GLU A 33 -0.50 12.49 -10.47
CA GLU A 33 -1.08 13.62 -9.72
C GLU A 33 -0.29 13.99 -8.46
N PHE A 34 0.38 13.00 -7.86
CA PHE A 34 1.05 13.18 -6.56
C PHE A 34 2.56 12.92 -6.61
N GLY A 35 3.10 12.42 -7.73
CA GLY A 35 4.51 12.10 -7.84
C GLY A 35 4.94 10.88 -7.00
N VAL A 36 4.01 10.04 -6.56
CA VAL A 36 4.35 8.83 -5.79
C VAL A 36 5.16 7.86 -6.66
N GLN A 37 6.07 7.12 -6.03
CA GLN A 37 6.83 6.10 -6.73
C GLN A 37 5.97 4.85 -6.91
N MET A 38 5.58 4.57 -8.16
CA MET A 38 4.80 3.39 -8.53
C MET A 38 5.72 2.19 -8.77
N GLY A 39 5.42 1.08 -8.09
CA GLY A 39 6.06 -0.21 -8.28
C GLY A 39 5.49 -1.01 -9.45
N ARG A 40 5.97 -2.24 -9.61
CA ARG A 40 5.45 -3.15 -10.64
C ARG A 40 4.01 -3.59 -10.33
N MET A 41 3.20 -3.78 -11.37
CA MET A 41 1.95 -4.53 -11.28
C MET A 41 2.27 -6.03 -11.09
N HIS A 42 2.27 -6.52 -9.85
CA HIS A 42 2.47 -7.93 -9.54
C HIS A 42 1.19 -8.73 -9.71
N GLU A 43 1.11 -9.53 -10.77
CA GLU A 43 -0.01 -10.44 -11.06
C GLU A 43 0.12 -11.79 -10.30
N ARG A 44 0.60 -11.74 -9.05
CA ARG A 44 0.69 -12.86 -8.11
C ARG A 44 0.96 -12.35 -6.70
N PRO A 45 0.68 -13.15 -5.65
CA PRO A 45 1.17 -12.88 -4.30
C PRO A 45 2.70 -12.76 -4.27
N VAL A 46 3.21 -11.76 -3.56
CA VAL A 46 4.65 -11.49 -3.40
C VAL A 46 4.91 -11.01 -1.97
N GLY A 47 5.91 -11.59 -1.31
CA GLY A 47 6.29 -11.22 0.06
C GLY A 47 5.13 -11.43 1.05
N PRO A 48 4.78 -10.42 1.86
CA PRO A 48 3.69 -10.53 2.82
C PRO A 48 2.30 -10.39 2.19
N HIS A 49 2.20 -10.01 0.92
CA HIS A 49 0.92 -9.66 0.30
C HIS A 49 0.18 -10.90 -0.24
N PRO A 50 -1.08 -11.15 0.20
CA PRO A 50 -1.82 -12.36 -0.15
C PRO A 50 -2.49 -12.28 -1.54
N ASP A 51 -2.60 -11.08 -2.11
CA ASP A 51 -3.27 -10.80 -3.38
C ASP A 51 -2.27 -10.25 -4.42
N TRP A 52 -2.73 -10.06 -5.66
CA TRP A 52 -1.97 -9.29 -6.65
C TRP A 52 -1.91 -7.84 -6.18
N SER A 53 -0.80 -7.16 -6.41
CA SER A 53 -0.63 -5.81 -5.86
C SER A 53 0.25 -4.90 -6.69
N CYS A 54 0.10 -3.61 -6.46
CA CYS A 54 1.00 -2.57 -6.91
C CYS A 54 1.28 -1.63 -5.74
N GLN A 55 2.57 -1.43 -5.46
CA GLN A 55 3.04 -0.53 -4.42
C GLN A 55 3.07 0.92 -4.92
N LEU A 56 2.67 1.85 -4.07
CA LEU A 56 2.85 3.28 -4.22
C LEU A 56 3.62 3.77 -2.99
N ALA A 57 4.85 4.23 -3.18
CA ALA A 57 5.68 4.76 -2.11
C ALA A 57 5.67 6.30 -2.13
N PHE A 58 5.52 6.91 -0.95
CA PHE A 58 5.47 8.36 -0.80
C PHE A 58 5.92 8.82 0.58
N ASP A 59 6.33 10.09 0.67
CA ASP A 59 6.79 10.71 1.91
C ASP A 59 5.63 11.15 2.82
N GLN A 60 5.99 11.64 4.00
CA GLN A 60 5.03 12.11 5.00
C GLN A 60 4.23 13.33 4.55
N GLU A 61 4.85 14.25 3.82
CA GLU A 61 4.19 15.48 3.34
C GLU A 61 3.11 15.16 2.31
N THR A 62 3.33 14.12 1.52
CA THR A 62 2.41 13.64 0.48
C THR A 62 1.24 12.85 1.05
N PHE A 63 1.36 12.28 2.26
CA PHE A 63 0.34 11.44 2.89
C PHE A 63 -1.05 12.10 2.90
N GLY A 64 -1.12 13.36 3.34
CA GLY A 64 -2.38 14.11 3.46
C GLY A 64 -3.10 14.35 2.12
N ARG A 65 -2.42 14.14 0.99
CA ARG A 65 -2.99 14.26 -0.36
C ARG A 65 -3.38 12.91 -0.92
N VAL A 66 -2.49 11.91 -0.83
CA VAL A 66 -2.67 10.58 -1.43
C VAL A 66 -3.73 9.77 -0.71
N VAL A 67 -3.69 9.73 0.62
CA VAL A 67 -4.55 8.84 1.41
C VAL A 67 -6.03 9.23 1.29
N PRO A 68 -6.44 10.51 1.43
CA PRO A 68 -7.83 10.90 1.19
C PRO A 68 -8.27 10.67 -0.26
N TRP A 69 -7.37 10.87 -1.24
CA TRP A 69 -7.69 10.62 -2.63
C TRP A 69 -7.96 9.13 -2.89
N LEU A 70 -7.12 8.22 -2.38
CA LEU A 70 -7.34 6.77 -2.47
C LEU A 70 -8.66 6.36 -1.80
N ALA A 71 -8.98 6.95 -0.64
CA ALA A 71 -10.20 6.61 0.10
C ALA A 71 -11.48 6.77 -0.73
N VAL A 72 -11.52 7.78 -1.61
CA VAL A 72 -12.69 8.06 -2.46
C VAL A 72 -12.55 7.57 -3.91
N HIS A 73 -11.33 7.32 -4.41
CA HIS A 73 -11.07 6.89 -5.80
C HIS A 73 -10.67 5.42 -5.95
N ARG A 74 -10.57 4.63 -4.87
CA ARG A 74 -10.18 3.20 -4.95
C ARG A 74 -11.15 2.29 -5.70
N GLN A 75 -12.34 2.79 -6.09
CA GLN A 75 -13.33 2.06 -6.90
C GLN A 75 -13.59 0.61 -6.43
N GLY A 76 -13.74 0.43 -5.12
CA GLY A 76 -13.99 -0.86 -4.48
C GLY A 76 -12.75 -1.72 -4.19
N LEU A 77 -11.58 -1.40 -4.73
CA LEU A 77 -10.33 -2.14 -4.47
C LEU A 77 -9.90 -2.01 -3.01
N VAL A 78 -9.26 -3.06 -2.50
CA VAL A 78 -8.64 -3.04 -1.17
C VAL A 78 -7.32 -2.29 -1.26
N VAL A 79 -7.06 -1.42 -0.28
CA VAL A 79 -5.76 -0.76 -0.13
C VAL A 79 -5.21 -1.08 1.24
N PHE A 80 -4.04 -1.71 1.27
CA PHE A 80 -3.21 -1.89 2.45
C PHE A 80 -2.21 -0.73 2.52
N LEU A 81 -2.10 -0.04 3.64
CA LEU A 81 -1.15 1.05 3.85
C LEU A 81 -0.36 0.77 5.12
N HIS A 82 0.94 1.03 5.12
CA HIS A 82 1.75 1.00 6.32
C HIS A 82 2.81 2.11 6.34
N PRO A 83 3.20 2.62 7.53
CA PRO A 83 4.33 3.52 7.65
C PRO A 83 5.65 2.79 7.41
N LEU A 84 6.72 3.56 7.28
CA LEU A 84 8.10 3.08 7.26
C LEU A 84 8.81 3.60 8.51
N THR A 85 8.85 2.79 9.58
CA THR A 85 9.51 3.12 10.85
C THR A 85 10.88 2.48 11.00
N GLY A 86 11.21 1.55 10.10
CA GLY A 86 12.43 0.74 10.16
C GLY A 86 12.24 -0.63 10.83
N ASP A 87 11.04 -0.94 11.33
CA ASP A 87 10.63 -2.28 11.75
C ASP A 87 9.55 -2.80 10.81
N ASP A 88 9.98 -3.50 9.74
CA ASP A 88 9.07 -3.99 8.70
C ASP A 88 7.95 -4.88 9.27
N LEU A 89 8.25 -5.69 10.28
CA LEU A 89 7.24 -6.58 10.88
C LEU A 89 6.20 -5.77 11.65
N ALA A 90 6.61 -4.82 12.48
CA ALA A 90 5.69 -3.95 13.22
C ALA A 90 4.89 -3.05 12.27
N ASP A 91 5.53 -2.50 11.24
CA ASP A 91 4.90 -1.68 10.21
C ASP A 91 3.74 -2.43 9.54
N HIS A 92 3.94 -3.69 9.19
CA HIS A 92 2.92 -4.51 8.54
C HIS A 92 1.88 -5.14 9.49
N ARG A 93 2.25 -5.45 10.73
CA ARG A 93 1.39 -6.15 11.69
C ARG A 93 0.59 -5.19 12.57
N ASP A 94 1.27 -4.21 13.13
CA ASP A 94 0.78 -3.38 14.25
C ASP A 94 0.41 -1.96 13.79
N HIS A 95 0.99 -1.50 12.69
CA HIS A 95 0.77 -0.14 12.15
C HIS A 95 0.02 -0.13 10.81
N ALA A 96 -0.60 -1.27 10.48
CA ALA A 96 -1.38 -1.45 9.27
C ALA A 96 -2.64 -0.56 9.26
N ILE A 97 -2.87 0.10 8.13
CA ILE A 97 -4.07 0.87 7.83
C ILE A 97 -4.74 0.22 6.61
N TRP A 98 -6.07 0.04 6.68
CA TRP A 98 -6.83 -0.64 5.64
C TRP A 98 -7.97 0.21 5.11
N MET A 99 -8.14 0.20 3.79
CA MET A 99 -9.35 0.68 3.12
C MET A 99 -10.05 -0.48 2.43
N GLY A 100 -11.33 -0.70 2.74
CA GLY A 100 -12.06 -1.86 2.27
C GLY A 100 -11.90 -3.04 3.24
N ALA A 101 -11.63 -4.23 2.70
CA ALA A 101 -11.46 -5.45 3.50
C ALA A 101 -10.04 -5.55 4.08
N VAL A 102 -9.93 -6.07 5.30
CA VAL A 102 -8.63 -6.48 5.87
C VAL A 102 -8.23 -7.84 5.29
N ARG A 103 -6.97 -7.99 4.89
CA ARG A 103 -6.44 -9.25 4.31
C ARG A 103 -5.41 -9.90 5.24
N PRO A 104 -5.37 -11.24 5.32
CA PRO A 104 -4.41 -11.94 6.16
C PRO A 104 -3.02 -11.93 5.50
N LEU A 105 -2.16 -10.98 5.89
CA LEU A 105 -0.80 -10.91 5.38
C LEU A 105 0.04 -12.13 5.78
N ASN A 106 0.95 -12.55 4.91
CA ASN A 106 1.96 -13.57 5.21
C ASN A 106 3.15 -12.94 5.97
N LEU A 107 2.95 -12.64 7.26
CA LEU A 107 3.96 -11.96 8.08
C LEU A 107 5.26 -12.75 8.26
N ALA A 108 5.24 -14.07 8.09
CA ALA A 108 6.45 -14.90 8.13
C ALA A 108 7.45 -14.53 7.03
N ALA A 109 7.00 -13.92 5.93
CA ALA A 109 7.89 -13.41 4.87
C ALA A 109 8.74 -12.21 5.30
N LEU A 110 8.46 -11.59 6.45
CA LEU A 110 9.16 -10.42 6.99
C LEU A 110 10.07 -10.76 8.18
N MET A 111 9.98 -12.00 8.68
CA MET A 111 10.81 -12.47 9.79
C MET A 111 12.11 -13.04 9.23
N VAL A 112 13.12 -12.17 9.10
CA VAL A 112 14.50 -12.55 8.73
C VAL A 112 15.33 -12.87 9.96
#